data_AF-A0A5J4WXD7-F1
#
_entry.id   AF-A0A5J4WXD7-F1
#
_cell.length_a   1.000
_cell.length_b   1.000
_cell.length_c   1.000
_cell.angle_alpha   90.00
_cell.angle_beta   90.00
_cell.angle_gamma   90.00
#
_symmetry.space_group_name_H-M   'P 1'
#
loop_
_entity.id
_entity.type
_entity.pdbx_description
1 polymer ?
#
loop_
_entity_poly.entity_id
_entity_poly.type
_entity_poly.pdbx_seq_one_letter_code
_entity_poly.pdbx_strand_id
1 'polypeptide(L)'
;MPERIVIHQIDVENFKSYLGRHTIGPFNTSFSCIIGPNGSGKSNIIDALLFVFGFKARNMRMKKVEELIYTGKGKEGVLEATVTIHFVRTVYSSGAPRAKYIRETHFTVSRTVRRGKQIQSTYRVNDKVSTLENITKLLKETHNFDVRNNRFMILQGEVEAIATMKAKGNQVTKEEGLLEFIEGMIGTDVYIESIEQCEKELEVMMEDRQSKLFAARVVQGERTALAPGRNEALIYLEKQKELVEHKGRLYIYHMNEEEEEQERIEQEVEECIQKLEELKEQVKELKVQKAKTNKEYEGKKKQYDASEIQQKKIKDEMMKVTNQSSECDNEMKESEKLIVKLGKEIQKLEKARDGAESELKTDRETAEQLDKQLEEKNKVLQDLQSEMKSVQSRVKGETAVVLKELNSKKTELRSAES
;
A
#
# COMPACT_ATOMS: atom_id res chain seq x y z
N MET A 1 -43.56 -87.35 14.28
CA MET A 1 -42.23 -87.23 14.94
C MET A 1 -41.15 -87.53 13.91
N PRO A 2 -39.96 -86.93 14.02
CA PRO A 2 -38.88 -87.14 13.05
C PRO A 2 -38.37 -88.59 13.09
N GLU A 3 -37.78 -89.02 11.97
CA GLU A 3 -37.05 -90.29 11.90
C GLU A 3 -35.88 -90.29 12.89
N ARG A 4 -35.64 -91.42 13.56
CA ARG A 4 -34.52 -91.60 14.48
C ARG A 4 -33.64 -92.75 14.05
N ILE A 5 -32.32 -92.59 14.09
CA ILE A 5 -31.38 -93.70 13.95
C ILE A 5 -31.33 -94.51 15.26
N VAL A 6 -31.36 -95.84 15.14
CA VAL A 6 -31.19 -96.77 16.26
C VAL A 6 -30.26 -97.91 15.88
N ILE A 7 -29.59 -98.49 16.88
CA ILE A 7 -28.85 -99.73 16.71
C ILE A 7 -29.87 -100.88 16.75
N HIS A 8 -29.91 -101.70 15.70
CA HIS A 8 -30.75 -102.89 15.65
C HIS A 8 -30.07 -104.09 16.33
N GLN A 9 -28.80 -104.32 16.01
CA GLN A 9 -28.00 -105.40 16.60
C GLN A 9 -26.51 -105.08 16.46
N ILE A 10 -25.68 -105.80 17.22
CA ILE A 10 -24.22 -105.74 17.15
C ILE A 10 -23.71 -107.15 16.94
N ASP A 11 -23.00 -107.38 15.84
CA ASP A 11 -22.28 -108.63 15.61
C ASP A 11 -20.83 -108.46 16.08
N VAL A 12 -20.38 -109.38 16.92
CA VAL A 12 -18.99 -109.44 17.39
C VAL A 12 -18.37 -110.77 17.00
N GLU A 13 -17.15 -110.74 16.47
CA GLU A 13 -16.40 -111.91 16.09
C GLU A 13 -15.00 -111.86 16.70
N ASN A 14 -14.65 -112.90 17.46
CA ASN A 14 -13.34 -113.05 18.10
C ASN A 14 -12.92 -111.82 18.95
N PHE A 15 -13.88 -111.14 19.58
CA PHE A 15 -13.68 -109.89 20.31
C PHE A 15 -13.71 -110.10 21.83
N LYS A 16 -12.62 -109.76 22.53
CA LYS A 16 -12.44 -109.88 23.99
C LYS A 16 -12.83 -111.26 24.55
N SER A 17 -14.02 -111.38 25.13
CA SER A 17 -14.56 -112.62 25.73
C SER A 17 -15.36 -113.47 24.75
N TYR A 18 -15.65 -112.95 23.55
CA TYR A 18 -16.46 -113.61 22.53
C TYR A 18 -15.55 -114.36 21.54
N LEU A 19 -15.55 -115.69 21.58
CA LEU A 19 -14.87 -116.54 20.60
C LEU A 19 -15.84 -116.95 19.50
N GLY A 20 -15.44 -116.81 18.23
CA GLY A 20 -16.33 -116.98 17.08
C GLY A 20 -17.31 -115.82 16.94
N ARG A 21 -18.32 -115.99 16.09
CA ARG A 21 -19.34 -114.98 15.80
C ARG A 21 -20.51 -115.05 16.80
N HIS A 22 -20.82 -113.93 17.42
CA HIS A 22 -21.96 -113.73 18.32
C HIS A 22 -22.78 -112.53 17.87
N THR A 23 -24.09 -112.67 17.85
CA THR A 23 -25.03 -111.57 17.56
C THR A 23 -25.68 -111.11 18.85
N ILE A 24 -25.53 -109.83 19.17
CA ILE A 24 -26.11 -109.17 20.33
C ILE A 24 -27.29 -108.33 19.86
N GLY A 25 -28.50 -108.72 20.28
CA GLY A 25 -29.75 -108.07 19.89
C GLY A 25 -30.84 -109.10 19.58
N PRO A 26 -31.96 -108.68 18.97
CA PRO A 26 -32.23 -107.31 18.53
C PRO A 26 -32.47 -106.35 19.71
N PHE A 27 -31.96 -105.12 19.60
CA PHE A 27 -32.22 -104.05 20.57
C PHE A 27 -33.61 -103.46 20.37
N ASN A 28 -34.20 -103.00 21.46
CA ASN A 28 -35.46 -102.27 21.43
C ASN A 28 -35.25 -100.84 20.90
N THR A 29 -36.21 -100.32 20.13
CA THR A 29 -36.17 -98.97 19.56
C THR A 29 -36.14 -97.86 20.60
N SER A 30 -36.61 -98.12 21.82
CA SER A 30 -36.68 -97.13 22.90
C SER A 30 -35.61 -97.38 23.94
N PHE A 31 -35.59 -98.56 24.58
CA PHE A 31 -34.74 -98.83 25.73
C PHE A 31 -34.42 -100.32 25.86
N SER A 32 -33.16 -100.64 26.09
CA SER A 32 -32.68 -102.02 26.27
C SER A 32 -31.80 -102.11 27.51
N CYS A 33 -32.09 -103.05 28.42
CA CYS A 33 -31.23 -103.35 29.56
C CYS A 33 -30.28 -104.50 29.23
N ILE A 34 -28.99 -104.32 29.54
CA ILE A 34 -27.98 -105.38 29.49
C ILE A 34 -27.76 -105.87 30.92
N ILE A 35 -28.21 -107.09 31.21
CA ILE A 35 -28.10 -107.73 32.54
C ILE A 35 -27.24 -109.00 32.46
N GLY A 36 -26.66 -109.41 33.58
CA GLY A 36 -25.82 -110.60 33.66
C GLY A 36 -24.87 -110.58 34.87
N PRO A 37 -24.24 -111.71 35.22
CA PRO A 37 -23.34 -111.81 36.36
C PRO A 37 -22.04 -111.01 36.16
N ASN A 38 -21.32 -110.72 37.24
CA ASN A 38 -20.03 -110.04 37.15
C ASN A 38 -19.04 -110.87 36.32
N GLY A 39 -18.30 -110.21 35.43
CA GLY A 39 -17.39 -110.89 34.51
C GLY A 39 -18.03 -111.52 33.26
N SER A 40 -19.36 -111.45 33.07
CA SER A 40 -20.06 -112.03 31.91
C SER A 40 -19.87 -111.27 30.58
N GLY A 41 -18.94 -110.32 30.51
CA GLY A 41 -18.67 -109.55 29.31
C GLY A 41 -19.63 -108.39 29.03
N LYS A 42 -20.52 -107.99 29.97
CA LYS A 42 -21.46 -106.86 29.77
C LYS A 42 -20.77 -105.58 29.28
N SER A 43 -19.67 -105.19 29.92
CA SER A 43 -18.90 -104.01 29.53
C SER A 43 -18.20 -104.16 28.18
N ASN A 44 -17.99 -105.39 27.69
CA ASN A 44 -17.39 -105.62 26.37
C ASN A 44 -18.32 -105.19 25.24
N ILE A 45 -19.64 -105.09 25.50
CA ILE A 45 -20.61 -104.55 24.53
C ILE A 45 -20.35 -103.06 24.32
N ILE A 46 -20.10 -102.30 25.39
CA ILE A 46 -19.72 -100.88 25.29
C ILE A 46 -18.36 -100.76 24.62
N ASP A 47 -17.40 -101.62 24.95
CA ASP A 47 -16.09 -101.62 24.29
C ASP A 47 -16.20 -101.92 22.79
N ALA A 48 -17.14 -102.76 22.36
CA ALA A 48 -17.41 -103.04 20.94
C ALA A 48 -17.93 -101.78 20.22
N LEU A 49 -18.81 -101.02 20.86
CA LEU A 49 -19.28 -99.73 20.34
C LEU A 49 -18.13 -98.71 20.24
N LEU A 50 -17.38 -98.53 21.33
CA LEU A 50 -16.19 -97.66 21.37
C LEU A 50 -15.18 -98.02 20.29
N PHE A 51 -14.97 -99.31 20.06
CA PHE A 51 -14.05 -99.82 19.04
C PHE A 51 -14.50 -99.39 17.64
N VAL A 52 -15.76 -99.60 17.27
CA VAL A 52 -16.26 -99.22 15.94
C VAL A 52 -16.32 -97.69 15.76
N PHE A 53 -16.61 -96.94 16.82
CA PHE A 53 -16.63 -95.49 16.79
C PHE A 53 -15.24 -94.83 16.80
N GLY A 54 -14.17 -95.60 16.90
CA GLY A 54 -12.80 -95.09 16.75
C GLY A 54 -12.20 -94.49 18.02
N PHE A 55 -12.78 -94.79 19.20
CA PHE A 55 -12.19 -94.37 20.48
C PHE A 55 -10.83 -95.01 20.71
N LYS A 56 -9.97 -94.32 21.48
CA LYS A 56 -8.60 -94.80 21.79
C LYS A 56 -8.67 -96.06 22.66
N ALA A 57 -7.66 -96.94 22.52
CA ALA A 57 -7.59 -98.19 23.29
C ALA A 57 -7.69 -97.99 24.80
N ARG A 58 -7.13 -96.88 25.31
CA ARG A 58 -7.20 -96.51 26.73
C ARG A 58 -8.64 -96.38 27.24
N ASN A 59 -9.55 -95.82 26.44
CA ASN A 59 -10.98 -95.72 26.78
C ASN A 59 -11.65 -97.10 26.88
N MET A 60 -11.13 -98.10 26.17
CA MET A 60 -11.58 -99.50 26.20
C MET A 60 -10.81 -100.38 27.20
N ARG A 61 -10.04 -99.75 28.11
CA ARG A 61 -9.24 -100.40 29.16
C ARG A 61 -8.15 -101.33 28.62
N MET A 62 -7.63 -101.03 27.43
CA MET A 62 -6.52 -101.74 26.80
C MET A 62 -5.38 -100.79 26.48
N LYS A 63 -4.15 -101.31 26.43
CA LYS A 63 -2.99 -100.51 26.01
C LYS A 63 -2.90 -100.44 24.49
N LYS A 64 -3.24 -101.54 23.82
CA LYS A 64 -3.19 -101.65 22.35
C LYS A 64 -4.50 -102.16 21.78
N VAL A 65 -4.79 -101.78 20.53
CA VAL A 65 -6.02 -102.20 19.84
C VAL A 65 -6.03 -103.72 19.56
N GLU A 66 -4.86 -104.34 19.35
CA GLU A 66 -4.73 -105.79 19.12
C GLU A 66 -5.06 -106.66 20.35
N GLU A 67 -5.08 -106.06 21.55
CA GLU A 67 -5.49 -106.71 22.81
C GLU A 67 -7.02 -106.88 22.88
N LEU A 68 -7.76 -106.27 21.95
CA LEU A 68 -9.21 -106.50 21.80
C LEU A 68 -9.53 -107.83 21.12
N ILE A 69 -8.55 -108.49 20.50
CA ILE A 69 -8.72 -109.82 19.91
C ILE A 69 -8.77 -110.86 21.03
N TYR A 70 -9.70 -111.82 20.94
CA TYR A 70 -9.90 -112.87 21.92
C TYR A 70 -8.59 -113.59 22.28
N THR A 71 -8.29 -113.68 23.59
CA THR A 71 -7.07 -114.32 24.11
C THR A 71 -7.33 -115.48 25.08
N GLY A 72 -8.57 -115.98 25.16
CA GLY A 72 -8.96 -117.07 26.06
C GLY A 72 -8.54 -118.47 25.59
N LYS A 73 -9.16 -119.51 26.15
CA LYS A 73 -8.94 -120.91 25.75
C LYS A 73 -9.48 -121.12 24.33
N GLY A 74 -8.75 -121.84 23.47
CA GLY A 74 -9.12 -122.02 22.06
C GLY A 74 -8.75 -120.85 21.14
N LYS A 75 -7.82 -119.98 21.56
CA LYS A 75 -7.30 -118.86 20.76
C LYS A 75 -6.40 -119.25 19.57
N GLU A 76 -6.08 -120.54 19.41
CA GLU A 76 -5.18 -121.00 18.36
C GLU A 76 -5.78 -120.66 16.99
N GLY A 77 -5.01 -119.95 16.16
CA GLY A 77 -5.46 -119.48 14.84
C GLY A 77 -6.29 -118.20 14.83
N VAL A 78 -6.65 -117.62 15.98
CA VAL A 78 -7.40 -116.37 16.05
C VAL A 78 -6.46 -115.17 15.87
N LEU A 79 -6.43 -114.63 14.66
CA LEU A 79 -5.57 -113.49 14.29
C LEU A 79 -6.32 -112.18 14.10
N GLU A 80 -7.65 -112.20 14.08
CA GLU A 80 -8.45 -111.00 13.86
C GLU A 80 -9.71 -110.97 14.70
N ALA A 81 -10.20 -109.76 14.96
CA ALA A 81 -11.48 -109.51 15.59
C ALA A 81 -12.25 -108.48 14.77
N THR A 82 -13.54 -108.74 14.57
CA THR A 82 -14.43 -107.86 13.83
C THR A 82 -15.63 -107.50 14.71
N VAL A 83 -16.01 -106.23 14.68
CA VAL A 83 -17.28 -105.78 15.25
C VAL A 83 -18.06 -105.07 14.16
N THR A 84 -19.32 -105.41 14.02
CA THR A 84 -20.26 -104.82 13.05
C THR A 84 -21.49 -104.31 13.79
N ILE A 85 -21.75 -103.01 13.69
CA ILE A 85 -22.96 -102.38 14.23
C ILE A 85 -23.96 -102.24 13.09
N HIS A 86 -25.17 -102.72 13.32
CA HIS A 86 -26.28 -102.56 12.38
C HIS A 86 -27.16 -101.41 12.83
N PHE A 87 -27.28 -100.40 11.99
CA PHE A 87 -28.15 -99.25 12.20
C PHE A 87 -29.40 -99.38 11.34
N VAL A 88 -30.49 -98.79 11.82
CA VAL A 88 -31.76 -98.69 11.09
C VAL A 88 -32.48 -97.42 11.53
N ARG A 89 -33.24 -96.79 10.63
CA ARG A 89 -34.12 -95.68 11.02
C ARG A 89 -35.46 -96.19 11.51
N THR A 90 -36.02 -95.47 12.47
CA THR A 90 -37.35 -95.72 13.01
C THR A 90 -38.21 -94.48 12.92
N VAL A 91 -39.51 -94.68 12.74
CA VAL A 91 -40.51 -93.62 12.74
C VAL A 91 -41.62 -93.95 13.73
N TYR A 92 -42.01 -92.96 14.53
CA TYR A 92 -43.20 -93.06 15.36
C TYR A 92 -44.41 -92.65 14.54
N SER A 93 -45.28 -93.62 14.25
CA SER A 93 -46.61 -93.35 13.73
C SER A 93 -47.48 -92.75 14.84
N SER A 94 -48.31 -91.76 14.51
CA SER A 94 -49.26 -91.19 15.46
C SER A 94 -50.13 -92.30 16.07
N GLY A 95 -50.22 -92.36 17.40
CA GLY A 95 -51.00 -93.36 18.14
C GLY A 95 -50.37 -94.75 18.29
N ALA A 96 -49.16 -95.01 17.75
CA ALA A 96 -48.52 -96.31 17.89
C ALA A 96 -47.65 -96.39 19.17
N PRO A 97 -47.74 -97.48 19.97
CA PRO A 97 -46.96 -97.64 21.20
C PRO A 97 -45.48 -97.97 20.93
N ARG A 98 -45.11 -98.33 19.69
CA ARG A 98 -43.75 -98.68 19.28
C ARG A 98 -43.42 -98.05 17.93
N ALA A 99 -42.17 -97.64 17.77
CA ALA A 99 -41.66 -97.14 16.51
C ALA A 99 -41.55 -98.27 15.47
N LYS A 100 -41.82 -97.97 14.21
CA LYS A 100 -41.67 -98.92 13.09
C LYS A 100 -40.28 -98.76 12.46
N TYR A 101 -39.64 -99.89 12.14
CA TYR A 101 -38.39 -99.91 11.38
C TYR A 101 -38.64 -99.57 9.90
N ILE A 102 -37.83 -98.68 9.35
CA ILE A 102 -37.77 -98.41 7.92
C ILE A 102 -36.69 -99.33 7.34
N ARG A 103 -37.05 -100.55 6.95
CA ARG A 103 -36.09 -101.62 6.61
C ARG A 103 -35.08 -101.24 5.52
N GLU A 104 -35.49 -100.40 4.56
CA GLU A 104 -34.65 -99.93 3.45
C GLU A 104 -33.51 -99.00 3.90
N THR A 105 -33.57 -98.48 5.14
CA THR A 105 -32.55 -97.59 5.71
C THR A 105 -31.49 -98.34 6.52
N HIS A 106 -31.49 -99.67 6.45
CA HIS A 106 -30.49 -100.48 7.14
C HIS A 106 -29.10 -100.24 6.55
N PHE A 107 -28.13 -100.00 7.42
CA PHE A 107 -26.72 -99.92 7.04
C PHE A 107 -25.83 -100.47 8.16
N THR A 108 -24.64 -100.92 7.79
CA THR A 108 -23.66 -101.47 8.71
C THR A 108 -22.41 -100.62 8.77
N VAL A 109 -21.85 -100.49 9.97
CA VAL A 109 -20.51 -99.94 10.19
C VAL A 109 -19.71 -101.01 10.91
N SER A 110 -18.60 -101.42 10.32
CA SER A 110 -17.74 -102.43 10.92
C SER A 110 -16.29 -101.97 11.02
N ARG A 111 -15.60 -102.53 12.01
CA ARG A 111 -14.17 -102.37 12.20
C ARG A 111 -13.56 -103.74 12.44
N THR A 112 -12.51 -104.06 11.68
CA THR A 112 -11.72 -105.28 11.85
C THR A 112 -10.32 -104.89 12.29
N VAL A 113 -9.82 -105.51 13.37
CA VAL A 113 -8.40 -105.45 13.75
C VAL A 113 -7.77 -106.80 13.49
N ARG A 114 -6.63 -106.81 12.78
CA ARG A 114 -5.85 -108.01 12.47
C ARG A 114 -4.45 -107.89 13.05
N ARG A 115 -4.03 -108.93 13.76
CA ARG A 115 -2.68 -109.13 14.31
C ARG A 115 -1.76 -109.67 13.20
N GLY A 116 -0.58 -109.08 13.09
CA GLY A 116 0.43 -109.45 12.09
C GLY A 116 1.75 -108.74 12.38
N LYS A 117 2.67 -108.70 11.40
CA LYS A 117 3.94 -107.94 11.53
C LYS A 117 3.69 -106.44 11.79
N GLN A 118 2.60 -105.93 11.24
CA GLN A 118 2.04 -104.61 11.54
C GLN A 118 0.55 -104.80 11.88
N ILE A 119 0.06 -104.03 12.86
CA ILE A 119 -1.35 -104.04 13.24
C ILE A 119 -2.15 -103.37 12.12
N GLN A 120 -3.10 -104.09 11.55
CA GLN A 120 -4.01 -103.54 10.54
C GLN A 120 -5.39 -103.33 11.15
N SER A 121 -5.93 -102.12 11.01
CA SER A 121 -7.29 -101.77 11.43
C SER A 121 -8.05 -101.27 10.21
N THR A 122 -9.04 -102.02 9.74
CA THR A 122 -9.82 -101.69 8.55
C THR A 122 -11.25 -101.36 8.95
N TYR A 123 -11.75 -100.23 8.45
CA TYR A 123 -13.15 -99.84 8.61
C TYR A 123 -13.94 -100.19 7.35
N ARG A 124 -15.21 -100.57 7.51
CA ARG A 124 -16.13 -100.78 6.38
C ARG A 124 -17.51 -100.19 6.67
N VAL A 125 -18.17 -99.71 5.62
CA VAL A 125 -19.58 -99.32 5.63
C VAL A 125 -20.28 -100.17 4.58
N ASN A 126 -21.32 -100.91 4.97
CA ASN A 126 -22.00 -101.86 4.07
C ASN A 126 -21.00 -102.77 3.34
N ASP A 127 -20.06 -103.34 4.10
CA ASP A 127 -18.96 -104.20 3.64
C ASP A 127 -17.96 -103.58 2.66
N LYS A 128 -18.09 -102.28 2.33
CA LYS A 128 -17.12 -101.53 1.51
C LYS A 128 -16.10 -100.84 2.40
N VAL A 129 -14.81 -100.97 2.06
CA VAL A 129 -13.71 -100.33 2.80
C VAL A 129 -13.91 -98.82 2.84
N SER A 130 -13.76 -98.23 4.02
CA SER A 130 -13.91 -96.79 4.27
C SER A 130 -12.87 -96.31 5.29
N THR A 131 -12.82 -95.01 5.51
CA THR A 131 -11.98 -94.37 6.55
C THR A 131 -12.83 -93.96 7.75
N LEU A 132 -12.19 -93.80 8.91
CA LEU A 132 -12.88 -93.28 10.11
C LEU A 132 -13.49 -91.90 9.84
N GLU A 133 -12.78 -91.02 9.14
CA GLU A 133 -13.27 -89.68 8.77
C GLU A 133 -14.55 -89.75 7.93
N ASN A 134 -14.59 -90.63 6.92
CA ASN A 134 -15.78 -90.82 6.09
C ASN A 134 -16.95 -91.39 6.90
N ILE A 135 -16.69 -92.32 7.84
CA ILE A 135 -17.72 -92.84 8.75
C ILE A 135 -18.25 -91.75 9.67
N THR A 136 -17.37 -90.97 10.29
CA THR A 136 -17.77 -89.84 11.14
C THR A 136 -18.58 -88.81 10.35
N LYS A 137 -18.16 -88.49 9.12
CA LYS A 137 -18.86 -87.58 8.22
C LYS A 137 -20.25 -88.12 7.86
N LEU A 138 -20.34 -89.39 7.48
CA LEU A 138 -21.62 -90.07 7.18
C LEU A 138 -22.57 -90.01 8.39
N LEU A 139 -22.10 -90.37 9.57
CA LEU A 139 -22.92 -90.38 10.78
C LEU A 139 -23.37 -88.95 11.17
N LYS A 140 -22.49 -87.95 11.04
CA LYS A 140 -22.81 -86.55 11.37
C LYS A 140 -23.75 -85.91 10.35
N GLU A 141 -23.43 -85.97 9.05
CA GLU A 141 -24.18 -85.26 8.00
C GLU A 141 -25.47 -85.99 7.61
N THR A 142 -25.48 -87.32 7.57
CA THR A 142 -26.64 -88.09 7.08
C THR A 142 -27.56 -88.53 8.21
N HIS A 143 -27.04 -88.67 9.43
CA HIS A 143 -27.78 -89.22 10.56
C HIS A 143 -27.77 -88.34 11.81
N ASN A 144 -27.20 -87.14 11.75
CA ASN A 144 -27.14 -86.18 12.85
C ASN A 144 -26.54 -86.79 14.15
N PHE A 145 -25.64 -87.76 14.01
CA PHE A 145 -24.98 -88.47 15.09
C PHE A 145 -23.50 -88.12 15.09
N ASP A 146 -23.11 -87.20 15.99
CA ASP A 146 -21.72 -86.77 16.11
C ASP A 146 -20.94 -87.73 17.02
N VAL A 147 -20.03 -88.48 16.41
CA VAL A 147 -19.16 -89.43 17.12
C VAL A 147 -17.97 -88.72 17.79
N ARG A 148 -17.57 -87.55 17.31
CA ARG A 148 -16.41 -86.80 17.83
C ARG A 148 -16.74 -86.16 19.16
N ASN A 149 -17.93 -85.59 19.29
CA ASN A 149 -18.41 -85.06 20.55
C ASN A 149 -19.02 -86.21 21.37
N ASN A 150 -18.24 -86.81 22.29
CA ASN A 150 -18.57 -88.02 23.06
C ASN A 150 -19.73 -87.83 24.07
N ARG A 151 -20.74 -87.00 23.78
CA ARG A 151 -21.85 -86.70 24.71
C ARG A 151 -22.98 -87.74 24.66
N PHE A 152 -22.88 -88.74 23.79
CA PHE A 152 -23.85 -89.82 23.69
C PHE A 152 -23.47 -91.04 24.54
N MET A 153 -22.24 -91.12 25.06
CA MET A 153 -21.79 -92.17 25.97
C MET A 153 -21.31 -91.57 27.29
N ILE A 154 -21.69 -92.24 28.37
CA ILE A 154 -21.19 -91.96 29.72
C ILE A 154 -20.44 -93.20 30.17
N LEU A 155 -19.11 -93.10 30.25
CA LEU A 155 -18.23 -94.18 30.67
C LEU A 155 -18.11 -94.24 32.20
N GLN A 156 -17.66 -95.40 32.70
CA GLN A 156 -17.38 -95.57 34.11
C GLN A 156 -16.27 -94.60 34.56
N GLY A 157 -16.54 -93.84 35.62
CA GLY A 157 -15.61 -92.83 36.15
C GLY A 157 -15.73 -91.44 35.51
N GLU A 158 -16.46 -91.28 34.41
CA GLU A 158 -16.64 -89.95 33.79
C GLU A 158 -17.43 -88.99 34.68
N VAL A 159 -18.42 -89.49 35.43
CA VAL A 159 -19.20 -88.66 36.36
C VAL A 159 -18.30 -88.09 37.47
N GLU A 160 -17.40 -88.91 38.00
CA GLU A 160 -16.42 -88.48 39.01
C GLU A 160 -15.39 -87.52 38.42
N ALA A 161 -14.92 -87.78 37.19
CA ALA A 161 -14.05 -86.87 36.46
C ALA A 161 -14.69 -85.50 36.26
N ILE A 162 -15.96 -85.44 35.84
CA ILE A 162 -16.71 -84.18 35.69
C ILE A 162 -16.88 -83.47 37.04
N ALA A 163 -17.17 -84.20 38.12
CA ALA A 163 -17.31 -83.61 39.45
C ALA A 163 -16.00 -83.02 40.00
N THR A 164 -14.85 -83.51 39.52
CA THR A 164 -13.51 -83.07 39.94
C THR A 164 -12.85 -82.11 38.95
N MET A 165 -13.53 -81.74 37.85
CA MET A 165 -13.04 -80.76 36.89
C MET A 165 -12.84 -79.40 37.55
N LYS A 166 -11.71 -78.77 37.22
CA LYS A 166 -11.45 -77.37 37.60
C LYS A 166 -12.28 -76.44 36.73
N ALA A 167 -12.52 -75.21 37.20
CA ALA A 167 -13.32 -74.23 36.47
C ALA A 167 -12.76 -73.92 35.06
N LYS A 168 -11.43 -73.83 34.93
CA LYS A 168 -10.72 -73.67 33.66
C LYS A 168 -9.67 -74.76 33.51
N GLY A 169 -9.48 -75.22 32.29
CA GLY A 169 -8.48 -76.19 31.93
C GLY A 169 -7.07 -75.67 32.18
N ASN A 170 -6.15 -76.60 32.35
CA ASN A 170 -4.74 -76.27 32.49
C ASN A 170 -4.02 -76.60 31.18
N GLN A 171 -3.59 -75.55 30.49
CA GLN A 171 -2.89 -75.66 29.21
C GLN A 171 -1.56 -76.42 29.34
N VAL A 172 -0.91 -76.39 30.51
CA VAL A 172 0.37 -77.06 30.76
C VAL A 172 0.20 -78.57 30.90
N THR A 173 -0.79 -79.01 31.68
CA THR A 173 -1.08 -80.45 31.89
C THR A 173 -1.99 -81.04 30.81
N LYS A 174 -2.52 -80.19 29.90
CA LYS A 174 -3.54 -80.54 28.90
C LYS A 174 -4.78 -81.19 29.52
N GLU A 175 -5.10 -80.77 30.73
CA GLU A 175 -6.32 -81.19 31.43
C GLU A 175 -7.45 -80.24 31.04
N GLU A 176 -8.53 -80.78 30.49
CA GLU A 176 -9.75 -80.03 30.20
C GLU A 176 -10.44 -79.61 31.50
N GLY A 177 -10.88 -78.35 31.56
CA GLY A 177 -11.71 -77.84 32.64
C GLY A 177 -13.18 -77.83 32.27
N LEU A 178 -14.00 -77.36 33.21
CA LEU A 178 -15.44 -77.26 33.05
C LEU A 178 -15.83 -76.25 31.95
N LEU A 179 -15.08 -75.16 31.80
CA LEU A 179 -15.33 -74.16 30.75
C LEU A 179 -15.16 -74.78 29.35
N GLU A 180 -14.01 -75.39 29.07
CA GLU A 180 -13.72 -76.01 27.78
C GLU A 180 -14.70 -77.17 27.51
N PHE A 181 -15.09 -77.88 28.57
CA PHE A 181 -16.11 -78.91 28.50
C PHE A 181 -17.48 -78.36 28.05
N ILE A 182 -17.92 -77.22 28.59
CA ILE A 182 -19.17 -76.54 28.22
C ILE A 182 -19.06 -75.93 26.81
N GLU A 183 -17.93 -75.31 26.47
CA GLU A 183 -17.67 -74.76 25.14
C GLU A 183 -17.77 -75.84 24.06
N GLY A 184 -17.21 -77.02 24.32
CA GLY A 184 -17.37 -78.19 23.44
C GLY A 184 -18.80 -78.73 23.38
N MET A 185 -19.64 -78.51 24.40
CA MET A 185 -21.07 -78.86 24.32
C MET A 185 -21.86 -77.89 23.44
N ILE A 186 -21.54 -76.60 23.51
CA ILE A 186 -22.19 -75.57 22.71
C ILE A 186 -21.64 -75.57 21.27
N GLY A 187 -20.40 -76.01 21.08
CA GLY A 187 -19.69 -76.00 19.80
C GLY A 187 -18.97 -74.68 19.51
N THR A 188 -18.64 -73.92 20.56
CA THR A 188 -17.90 -72.65 20.44
C THR A 188 -16.39 -72.85 20.35
N ASP A 189 -15.91 -74.04 20.70
CA ASP A 189 -14.50 -74.46 20.66
C ASP A 189 -13.86 -74.26 19.27
N VAL A 190 -14.64 -74.47 18.20
CA VAL A 190 -14.18 -74.32 16.81
C VAL A 190 -13.77 -72.88 16.49
N TYR A 191 -14.36 -71.89 17.16
CA TYR A 191 -14.09 -70.47 16.88
C TYR A 191 -12.88 -69.93 17.61
N ILE A 192 -12.44 -70.57 18.70
CA ILE A 192 -11.38 -70.05 19.58
C ILE A 192 -10.09 -69.82 18.78
N GLU A 193 -9.63 -70.83 18.04
CA GLU A 193 -8.39 -70.72 17.24
C GLU A 193 -8.50 -69.63 16.15
N SER A 194 -9.66 -69.49 15.51
CA SER A 194 -9.88 -68.47 14.48
C SER A 194 -9.89 -67.06 15.07
N ILE A 195 -10.49 -66.89 16.25
CA ILE A 195 -10.51 -65.61 16.97
C ILE A 195 -9.08 -65.23 17.40
N GLU A 196 -8.33 -66.16 18.01
CA GLU A 196 -6.95 -65.90 18.43
C GLU A 196 -6.02 -65.54 17.26
N GLN A 197 -6.23 -66.13 16.09
CA GLN A 197 -5.49 -65.76 14.87
C GLN A 197 -5.85 -64.35 14.40
N CYS A 198 -7.15 -64.03 14.32
CA CYS A 198 -7.62 -62.70 13.97
C CYS A 198 -7.12 -61.62 14.94
N GLU A 199 -7.09 -61.92 16.25
CA GLU A 199 -6.58 -61.00 17.27
C GLU A 199 -5.09 -60.69 17.07
N LYS A 200 -4.27 -61.72 16.80
CA LYS A 200 -2.84 -61.54 16.49
C LYS A 200 -2.60 -60.71 15.23
N GLU A 201 -3.36 -60.96 14.17
CA GLU A 201 -3.27 -60.17 12.94
C GLU A 201 -3.69 -58.70 13.18
N LEU A 202 -4.74 -58.50 13.98
CA LEU A 202 -5.22 -57.18 14.34
C LEU A 202 -4.18 -56.39 15.16
N GLU A 203 -3.48 -57.02 16.10
CA GLU A 203 -2.39 -56.40 16.87
C GLU A 203 -1.27 -55.87 15.94
N VAL A 204 -0.81 -56.69 14.99
CA VAL A 204 0.23 -56.30 14.03
C VAL A 204 -0.23 -55.12 13.16
N MET A 205 -1.46 -55.16 12.67
CA MET A 205 -2.01 -54.08 11.84
C MET A 205 -2.22 -52.79 12.65
N MET A 206 -2.56 -52.90 13.93
CA MET A 206 -2.67 -51.75 14.82
C MET A 206 -1.31 -51.08 15.06
N GLU A 207 -0.24 -51.86 15.22
CA GLU A 207 1.12 -51.35 15.39
C GLU A 207 1.63 -50.61 14.14
N ASP A 208 1.41 -51.19 12.95
CA ASP A 208 1.75 -50.53 11.68
C ASP A 208 0.94 -49.24 11.46
N ARG A 209 -0.38 -49.27 11.75
CA ARG A 209 -1.22 -48.08 11.69
C ARG A 209 -0.71 -46.98 12.60
N GLN A 210 -0.34 -47.33 13.84
CA GLN A 210 0.14 -46.37 14.83
C GLN A 210 1.44 -45.70 14.36
N SER A 211 2.35 -46.47 13.78
CA SER A 211 3.62 -45.99 13.23
C SER A 211 3.40 -45.01 12.06
N LYS A 212 2.49 -45.35 11.14
CA LYS A 212 2.11 -44.47 10.01
C LYS A 212 1.43 -43.20 10.46
N LEU A 213 0.51 -43.29 11.43
CA LEU A 213 -0.17 -42.13 12.02
C LEU A 213 0.81 -41.19 12.70
N PHE A 214 1.80 -41.74 13.41
CA PHE A 214 2.86 -40.94 14.02
C PHE A 214 3.66 -40.18 12.97
N ALA A 215 4.15 -40.86 11.93
CA ALA A 215 4.89 -40.21 10.83
C ALA A 215 4.06 -39.09 10.15
N ALA A 216 2.78 -39.35 9.87
CA ALA A 216 1.88 -38.36 9.29
C ALA A 216 1.68 -37.13 10.20
N ARG A 217 1.59 -37.33 11.52
CA ARG A 217 1.49 -36.23 12.49
C ARG A 217 2.76 -35.39 12.54
N VAL A 218 3.94 -36.00 12.46
CA VAL A 218 5.21 -35.27 12.40
C VAL A 218 5.25 -34.35 11.18
N VAL A 219 4.97 -34.90 9.99
CA VAL A 219 4.95 -34.13 8.73
C VAL A 219 3.89 -33.04 8.77
N GLN A 220 2.71 -33.32 9.31
CA GLN A 220 1.66 -32.31 9.47
C GLN A 220 2.11 -31.17 10.40
N GLY A 221 2.81 -31.50 11.50
CA GLY A 221 3.41 -30.52 12.40
C GLY A 221 4.42 -29.62 11.69
N GLU A 222 5.36 -30.21 10.94
CA GLU A 222 6.36 -29.46 10.15
C GLU A 222 5.68 -28.54 9.11
N ARG A 223 4.67 -29.06 8.39
CA ARG A 223 3.89 -28.25 7.44
C ARG A 223 3.22 -27.06 8.12
N THR A 224 2.62 -27.26 9.30
CA THR A 224 1.99 -26.16 10.04
C THR A 224 3.01 -25.16 10.56
N ALA A 225 4.21 -25.60 10.96
CA ALA A 225 5.28 -24.72 11.41
C ALA A 225 5.86 -23.85 10.29
N LEU A 226 5.81 -24.32 9.04
CA LEU A 226 6.25 -23.55 7.85
C LEU A 226 5.20 -22.56 7.33
N ALA A 227 3.93 -22.66 7.75
CA ALA A 227 2.86 -21.82 7.26
C ALA A 227 3.04 -20.32 7.56
N PRO A 228 3.52 -19.90 8.76
CA PRO A 228 3.81 -18.49 9.06
C PRO A 228 4.87 -17.90 8.11
N GLY A 229 6.00 -18.61 7.91
CA GLY A 229 7.08 -18.13 7.02
C GLY A 229 6.63 -17.99 5.56
N ARG A 230 5.80 -18.92 5.09
CA ARG A 230 5.14 -18.79 3.77
C ARG A 230 4.25 -17.55 3.72
N ASN A 231 3.41 -17.34 4.73
CA ASN A 231 2.48 -16.20 4.74
C ASN A 231 3.23 -14.86 4.79
N GLU A 232 4.31 -14.77 5.55
CA GLU A 232 5.16 -13.57 5.59
C GLU A 232 5.81 -13.29 4.24
N ALA A 233 6.33 -14.32 3.56
CA ALA A 233 6.89 -14.18 2.22
C ALA A 233 5.84 -13.72 1.19
N LEU A 234 4.60 -14.22 1.28
CA LEU A 234 3.49 -13.79 0.42
C LEU A 234 3.13 -12.32 0.66
N ILE A 235 3.03 -11.89 1.92
CA ILE A 235 2.78 -10.49 2.28
C ILE A 235 3.90 -9.59 1.76
N TYR A 236 5.16 -10.03 1.85
CA TYR A 236 6.29 -9.29 1.31
C TYR A 236 6.19 -9.10 -0.22
N LEU A 237 5.88 -10.17 -0.96
CA LEU A 237 5.72 -10.11 -2.41
C LEU A 237 4.55 -9.19 -2.82
N GLU A 238 3.44 -9.24 -2.07
CA GLU A 238 2.29 -8.36 -2.31
C GLU A 238 2.66 -6.89 -2.09
N LYS A 239 3.34 -6.56 -0.99
CA LYS A 239 3.87 -5.21 -0.75
C LYS A 239 4.89 -4.77 -1.81
N GLN A 240 5.71 -5.69 -2.30
CA GLN A 240 6.68 -5.38 -3.36
C GLN A 240 5.96 -5.03 -4.67
N LYS A 241 4.88 -5.75 -5.00
CA LYS A 241 4.02 -5.43 -6.13
C LYS A 241 3.38 -4.05 -5.95
N GLU A 242 2.78 -3.76 -4.80
CA GLU A 242 2.18 -2.46 -4.50
C GLU A 242 3.21 -1.32 -4.62
N LEU A 243 4.43 -1.52 -4.10
CA LEU A 243 5.50 -0.54 -4.22
C LEU A 243 5.85 -0.23 -5.69
N VAL A 244 5.93 -1.25 -6.54
CA VAL A 244 6.21 -1.07 -7.97
C VAL A 244 5.06 -0.33 -8.65
N GLU A 245 3.81 -0.66 -8.34
CA GLU A 245 2.64 0.05 -8.88
C GLU A 245 2.62 1.53 -8.46
N HIS A 246 2.88 1.81 -7.18
CA HIS A 246 2.95 3.19 -6.67
C HIS A 246 4.11 3.97 -7.29
N LYS A 247 5.29 3.36 -7.44
CA LYS A 247 6.41 3.98 -8.16
C LYS A 247 6.05 4.25 -9.62
N GLY A 248 5.40 3.31 -10.30
CA GLY A 248 4.91 3.49 -11.67
C GLY A 248 3.97 4.70 -11.79
N ARG A 249 3.00 4.83 -10.88
CA ARG A 249 2.11 6.00 -10.84
C ARG A 249 2.85 7.30 -10.56
N LEU A 250 3.82 7.29 -9.66
CA LEU A 250 4.65 8.46 -9.36
C LEU A 250 5.48 8.89 -10.57
N TYR A 251 6.06 7.94 -11.32
CA TYR A 251 6.78 8.26 -12.55
C TYR A 251 5.87 8.86 -13.61
N ILE A 252 4.65 8.33 -13.79
CA ILE A 252 3.67 8.91 -14.72
C ILE A 252 3.28 10.33 -14.28
N TYR A 253 3.06 10.55 -12.98
CA TYR A 253 2.77 11.89 -12.46
C TYR A 253 3.89 12.89 -12.76
N HIS A 254 5.14 12.54 -12.48
CA HIS A 254 6.28 13.41 -12.80
C HIS A 254 6.46 13.62 -14.31
N MET A 255 6.22 12.60 -15.14
CA MET A 255 6.26 12.78 -16.59
C MET A 255 5.20 13.80 -17.06
N ASN A 256 3.98 13.72 -16.53
CA ASN A 256 2.93 14.68 -16.87
C ASN A 256 3.24 16.10 -16.36
N GLU A 257 3.80 16.26 -15.16
CA GLU A 257 4.22 17.59 -14.66
C GLU A 257 5.30 18.20 -15.56
N GLU A 258 6.28 17.41 -15.98
CA GLU A 258 7.34 17.86 -16.90
C GLU A 258 6.80 18.15 -18.29
N GLU A 259 5.83 17.37 -18.80
CA GLU A 259 5.12 17.66 -20.05
C GLU A 259 4.32 18.98 -19.97
N GLU A 260 3.58 19.22 -18.88
CA GLU A 260 2.85 20.48 -18.67
C GLU A 260 3.78 21.70 -18.54
N GLU A 261 4.93 21.55 -17.86
CA GLU A 261 5.96 22.59 -17.81
C GLU A 261 6.58 22.82 -19.18
N GLN A 262 6.87 21.75 -19.92
CA GLN A 262 7.40 21.85 -21.28
C GLN A 262 6.42 22.59 -22.19
N GLU A 263 5.13 22.24 -22.17
CA GLU A 263 4.09 22.93 -22.94
C GLU A 263 3.98 24.42 -22.56
N ARG A 264 4.08 24.75 -21.27
CA ARG A 264 4.10 26.13 -20.78
C ARG A 264 5.32 26.89 -21.32
N ILE A 265 6.52 26.33 -21.22
CA ILE A 265 7.74 26.94 -21.74
C ILE A 265 7.67 27.12 -23.26
N GLU A 266 7.13 26.12 -23.98
CA GLU A 266 6.92 26.20 -25.43
C GLU A 266 5.98 27.36 -25.80
N GLN A 267 4.88 27.53 -25.06
CA GLN A 267 3.98 28.69 -25.24
C GLN A 267 4.67 30.02 -24.94
N GLU A 268 5.44 30.12 -23.85
CA GLU A 268 6.19 31.33 -23.52
C GLU A 268 7.25 31.68 -24.58
N VAL A 269 7.94 30.67 -25.12
CA VAL A 269 8.89 30.83 -26.22
C VAL A 269 8.19 31.32 -27.48
N GLU A 270 7.04 30.75 -27.82
CA GLU A 270 6.26 31.17 -28.99
C GLU A 270 5.75 32.61 -28.86
N GLU A 271 5.27 33.00 -27.68
CA GLU A 271 4.94 34.40 -27.38
C GLU A 271 6.17 35.33 -27.52
N CYS A 272 7.33 34.91 -27.03
CA CYS A 272 8.56 35.70 -27.13
C CYS A 272 9.01 35.84 -28.58
N ILE A 273 8.85 34.81 -29.41
CA ILE A 273 9.12 34.85 -30.84
C ILE A 273 8.18 35.85 -31.52
N GLN A 274 6.87 35.79 -31.24
CA GLN A 274 5.89 36.75 -31.77
C GLN A 274 6.24 38.19 -31.38
N LYS A 275 6.52 38.44 -30.10
CA LYS A 275 6.97 39.76 -29.61
C LYS A 275 8.27 40.22 -30.29
N LEU A 276 9.21 39.31 -30.55
CA LEU A 276 10.44 39.60 -31.29
C LEU A 276 10.18 39.97 -32.75
N GLU A 277 9.23 39.30 -33.41
CA GLU A 277 8.83 39.64 -34.77
C GLU A 277 8.15 41.00 -34.84
N GLU A 278 7.23 41.30 -33.91
CA GLU A 278 6.61 42.62 -33.77
C GLU A 278 7.66 43.72 -33.53
N LEU A 279 8.59 43.50 -32.59
CA LEU A 279 9.68 44.44 -32.32
C LEU A 279 10.61 44.62 -33.52
N LYS A 280 10.91 43.54 -34.26
CA LYS A 280 11.71 43.64 -35.50
C LYS A 280 10.99 44.50 -36.54
N GLU A 281 9.68 44.35 -36.68
CA GLU A 281 8.89 45.15 -37.62
C GLU A 281 8.82 46.62 -37.18
N GLN A 282 8.58 46.88 -35.89
CA GLN A 282 8.67 48.22 -35.30
C GLN A 282 10.06 48.85 -35.50
N VAL A 283 11.13 48.08 -35.34
CA VAL A 283 12.50 48.58 -35.60
C VAL A 283 12.72 48.89 -37.08
N LYS A 284 12.15 48.11 -38.01
CA LYS A 284 12.19 48.45 -39.44
C LYS A 284 11.44 49.75 -39.71
N GLU A 285 10.23 49.91 -39.17
CA GLU A 285 9.44 51.13 -39.31
C GLU A 285 10.17 52.34 -38.72
N LEU A 286 10.71 52.22 -37.51
CA LEU A 286 11.49 53.27 -36.86
C LEU A 286 12.77 53.59 -37.61
N LYS A 287 13.44 52.63 -38.25
CA LYS A 287 14.57 52.90 -39.14
C LYS A 287 14.16 53.71 -40.36
N VAL A 288 13.01 53.40 -40.97
CA VAL A 288 12.45 54.16 -42.09
C VAL A 288 12.08 55.58 -41.65
N GLN A 289 11.44 55.72 -40.49
CA GLN A 289 11.12 57.02 -39.91
C GLN A 289 12.39 57.82 -39.59
N LYS A 290 13.37 57.22 -38.90
CA LYS A 290 14.66 57.85 -38.59
C LYS A 290 15.39 58.30 -39.86
N ALA A 291 15.35 57.51 -40.93
CA ALA A 291 15.94 57.90 -42.22
C ALA A 291 15.24 59.14 -42.82
N LYS A 292 13.90 59.21 -42.75
CA LYS A 292 13.15 60.41 -43.15
C LYS A 292 13.50 61.62 -42.29
N THR A 293 13.44 61.48 -40.96
CA THR A 293 13.72 62.57 -40.03
C THR A 293 15.17 63.06 -40.12
N ASN A 294 16.15 62.16 -40.32
CA ASN A 294 17.54 62.56 -40.56
C ASN A 294 17.70 63.37 -41.84
N LYS A 295 16.98 62.99 -42.92
CA LYS A 295 17.00 63.72 -44.18
C LYS A 295 16.40 65.12 -44.02
N GLU A 296 15.34 65.25 -43.24
CA GLU A 296 14.73 66.54 -42.86
C GLU A 296 15.65 67.36 -41.94
N TYR A 297 16.33 66.72 -40.99
CA TYR A 297 17.28 67.35 -40.08
C TYR A 297 18.52 67.87 -40.83
N GLU A 298 19.10 67.10 -41.76
CA GLU A 298 20.19 67.58 -42.60
C GLU A 298 19.78 68.77 -43.47
N GLY A 299 18.53 68.77 -43.97
CA GLY A 299 17.95 69.91 -44.67
C GLY A 299 17.86 71.17 -43.80
N LYS A 300 17.31 71.04 -42.58
CA LYS A 300 17.21 72.16 -41.62
C LYS A 300 18.57 72.61 -41.09
N LYS A 301 19.52 71.70 -40.87
CA LYS A 301 20.87 72.02 -40.41
C LYS A 301 21.62 72.88 -41.43
N LYS A 302 21.51 72.57 -42.73
CA LYS A 302 22.08 73.41 -43.80
C LYS A 302 21.49 74.83 -43.81
N GLN A 303 20.19 74.97 -43.50
CA GLN A 303 19.55 76.28 -43.37
C GLN A 303 20.04 77.03 -42.12
N TYR A 304 20.18 76.33 -40.99
CA TYR A 304 20.69 76.91 -39.75
C TYR A 304 22.14 77.39 -39.87
N ASP A 305 23.04 76.57 -40.43
CA ASP A 305 24.45 76.90 -40.63
C ASP A 305 24.60 78.14 -41.55
N ALA A 306 23.73 78.30 -42.55
CA ALA A 306 23.68 79.48 -43.40
C ALA A 306 23.23 80.75 -42.65
N SER A 307 22.24 80.64 -41.76
CA SER A 307 21.79 81.74 -40.89
C SER A 307 22.82 82.13 -39.83
N GLU A 308 23.60 81.19 -39.30
CA GLU A 308 24.66 81.47 -38.31
C GLU A 308 25.81 82.30 -38.93
N ILE A 309 26.19 81.99 -40.17
CA ILE A 309 27.20 82.75 -40.91
C ILE A 309 26.74 84.20 -41.15
N GLN A 310 25.45 84.42 -41.40
CA GLN A 310 24.89 85.77 -41.53
C GLN A 310 24.88 86.54 -40.21
N GLN A 311 24.55 85.89 -39.09
CA GLN A 311 24.58 86.54 -37.77
C GLN A 311 25.98 86.98 -37.35
N LYS A 312 27.02 86.18 -37.63
CA LYS A 312 28.42 86.57 -37.32
C LYS A 312 28.85 87.83 -38.07
N LYS A 313 28.49 87.98 -39.35
CA LYS A 313 28.82 89.18 -40.15
C LYS A 313 28.19 90.46 -39.60
N ILE A 314 26.92 90.39 -39.20
CA ILE A 314 26.20 91.55 -38.63
C ILE A 314 26.82 91.96 -37.27
N LYS A 315 27.27 90.99 -36.47
CA LYS A 315 27.88 91.24 -35.17
C LYS A 315 29.24 91.94 -35.27
N ASP A 316 30.07 91.57 -36.25
CA ASP A 316 31.37 92.19 -36.48
C ASP A 316 31.28 93.64 -37.01
N GLU A 317 30.24 93.96 -37.79
CA GLU A 317 29.97 95.34 -38.23
C GLU A 317 29.48 96.25 -37.08
N MET A 318 28.65 95.73 -36.18
CA MET A 318 28.20 96.48 -35.00
C MET A 318 29.36 96.86 -34.06
N MET A 319 30.36 95.98 -33.89
CA MET A 319 31.47 96.22 -32.97
C MET A 319 32.41 97.37 -33.41
N LYS A 320 32.49 97.66 -34.72
CA LYS A 320 33.30 98.76 -35.26
C LYS A 320 32.67 100.14 -35.01
N VAL A 321 31.34 100.23 -35.12
CA VAL A 321 30.60 101.49 -34.93
C VAL A 321 30.57 101.90 -33.45
N THR A 322 30.53 100.93 -32.53
CA THR A 322 30.52 101.22 -31.08
C THR A 322 31.86 101.78 -30.57
N ASN A 323 33.00 101.34 -31.11
CA ASN A 323 34.32 101.81 -30.67
C ASN A 323 34.68 103.22 -31.15
N GLN A 324 34.13 103.67 -32.28
CA GLN A 324 34.34 105.05 -32.75
C GLN A 324 33.52 106.09 -31.96
N SER A 325 32.43 105.66 -31.33
CA SER A 325 31.58 106.54 -30.51
C SER A 325 32.14 106.83 -29.12
N SER A 326 33.01 105.97 -28.57
CA SER A 326 33.52 106.10 -27.20
C SER A 326 34.76 106.99 -27.06
N GLU A 327 35.49 107.26 -28.14
CA GLU A 327 36.63 108.19 -28.14
C GLU A 327 36.18 109.66 -28.16
N CYS A 328 35.13 110.01 -28.92
CA CYS A 328 34.57 111.37 -28.95
C CYS A 328 33.94 111.82 -27.60
N ASP A 329 33.34 110.90 -26.85
CA ASP A 329 32.67 111.23 -25.57
C ASP A 329 33.64 111.57 -24.42
N ASN A 330 34.91 111.16 -24.52
CA ASN A 330 35.92 111.41 -23.48
C ASN A 330 36.61 112.77 -23.65
N GLU A 331 36.82 113.25 -24.88
CA GLU A 331 37.38 114.58 -25.14
C GLU A 331 36.41 115.72 -24.77
N MET A 332 35.09 115.45 -24.84
CA MET A 332 34.05 116.42 -24.49
C MET A 332 33.98 116.71 -22.97
N LYS A 333 34.27 115.72 -22.11
CA LYS A 333 34.14 115.84 -20.64
C LYS A 333 35.31 116.56 -19.96
N GLU A 334 36.49 116.64 -20.58
CA GLU A 334 37.62 117.43 -20.04
C GLU A 334 37.47 118.94 -20.32
N SER A 335 36.90 119.30 -21.47
CA SER A 335 36.67 120.71 -21.84
C SER A 335 35.60 121.40 -20.97
N GLU A 336 34.55 120.69 -20.53
CA GLU A 336 33.51 121.24 -19.65
C GLU A 336 34.00 121.57 -18.23
N LYS A 337 34.98 120.83 -17.70
CA LYS A 337 35.52 121.05 -16.34
C LYS A 337 36.41 122.29 -16.24
N LEU A 338 37.03 122.74 -17.33
CA LEU A 338 37.85 123.96 -17.35
C LEU A 338 36.97 125.23 -17.36
N ILE A 339 35.83 125.20 -18.05
CA ILE A 339 34.89 126.33 -18.18
C ILE A 339 34.26 126.69 -16.82
N VAL A 340 33.96 125.70 -15.98
CA VAL A 340 33.35 125.91 -14.64
C VAL A 340 34.31 126.54 -13.62
N LYS A 341 35.64 126.33 -13.75
CA LYS A 341 36.64 126.94 -12.85
C LYS A 341 36.85 128.43 -13.17
N LEU A 342 36.97 128.79 -14.44
CA LEU A 342 37.17 130.19 -14.87
C LEU A 342 35.92 131.05 -14.59
N GLY A 343 34.71 130.49 -14.66
CA GLY A 343 33.47 131.20 -14.30
C GLY A 343 33.36 131.61 -12.82
N LYS A 344 34.02 130.90 -11.89
CA LYS A 344 34.01 131.23 -10.46
C LYS A 344 35.02 132.32 -10.07
N GLU A 345 36.07 132.54 -10.87
CA GLU A 345 37.01 133.66 -10.68
C GLU A 345 36.47 134.98 -11.25
N ILE A 346 35.73 134.93 -12.36
CA ILE A 346 35.08 136.11 -12.96
C ILE A 346 34.01 136.70 -12.03
N GLN A 347 33.20 135.85 -11.37
CA GLN A 347 32.19 136.30 -10.38
C GLN A 347 32.76 137.00 -9.13
N LYS A 348 34.03 136.73 -8.76
CA LYS A 348 34.69 137.44 -7.64
C LYS A 348 35.21 138.81 -8.05
N LEU A 349 35.68 138.96 -9.30
CA LEU A 349 36.17 140.23 -9.83
C LEU A 349 35.03 141.17 -10.22
N GLU A 350 33.87 140.66 -10.66
CA GLU A 350 32.67 141.46 -10.91
C GLU A 350 32.10 142.09 -9.63
N LYS A 351 32.09 141.37 -8.50
CA LYS A 351 31.67 141.93 -7.20
C LYS A 351 32.63 142.98 -6.63
N ALA A 352 33.92 142.94 -6.98
CA ALA A 352 34.89 143.97 -6.61
C ALA A 352 34.78 145.22 -7.48
N ARG A 353 34.35 145.06 -8.74
CA ARG A 353 34.05 146.16 -9.67
C ARG A 353 32.78 146.92 -9.25
N ASP A 354 31.69 146.22 -8.90
CA ASP A 354 30.43 146.86 -8.51
C ASP A 354 30.56 147.70 -7.22
N GLY A 355 31.51 147.37 -6.33
CA GLY A 355 31.83 148.19 -5.16
C GLY A 355 32.58 149.49 -5.49
N ALA A 356 33.50 149.46 -6.46
CA ALA A 356 34.23 150.64 -6.92
C ALA A 356 33.38 151.56 -7.82
N GLU A 357 32.40 151.00 -8.55
CA GLU A 357 31.45 151.75 -9.40
C GLU A 357 30.39 152.50 -8.57
N SER A 358 30.15 152.06 -7.32
CA SER A 358 29.31 152.73 -6.32
C SER A 358 29.97 153.98 -5.71
N GLU A 359 31.27 153.94 -5.42
CA GLU A 359 32.02 155.11 -4.88
C GLU A 359 32.27 156.19 -5.95
N LEU A 360 32.49 155.78 -7.21
CA LEU A 360 32.62 156.68 -8.37
C LEU A 360 31.32 157.42 -8.76
N LYS A 361 30.16 156.91 -8.32
CA LYS A 361 28.85 157.54 -8.55
C LYS A 361 28.58 158.65 -7.52
N THR A 362 29.00 158.45 -6.27
CA THR A 362 28.94 159.47 -5.21
C THR A 362 29.92 160.63 -5.43
N ASP A 363 31.10 160.37 -6.04
CA ASP A 363 32.06 161.43 -6.39
C ASP A 363 31.63 162.23 -7.66
N ARG A 364 30.75 161.67 -8.50
CA ARG A 364 30.13 162.40 -9.62
C ARG A 364 29.02 163.36 -9.16
N GLU A 365 28.26 163.00 -8.14
CA GLU A 365 27.19 163.85 -7.58
C GLU A 365 27.75 165.07 -6.83
N THR A 366 28.95 164.97 -6.26
CA THR A 366 29.65 166.13 -5.64
C THR A 366 30.33 167.05 -6.66
N ALA A 367 30.75 166.52 -7.83
CA ALA A 367 31.27 167.32 -8.93
C ALA A 367 30.17 168.13 -9.67
N GLU A 368 28.99 167.54 -9.89
CA GLU A 368 27.84 168.23 -10.52
C GLU A 368 27.24 169.36 -9.66
N GLN A 369 27.39 169.30 -8.32
CA GLN A 369 26.98 170.40 -7.43
C GLN A 369 27.96 171.58 -7.43
N LEU A 370 29.25 171.33 -7.68
CA LEU A 370 30.28 172.37 -7.79
C LEU A 370 30.25 173.10 -9.14
N ASP A 371 29.87 172.41 -10.23
CA ASP A 371 29.69 173.04 -11.56
C ASP A 371 28.45 173.96 -11.61
N LYS A 372 27.35 173.62 -10.92
CA LYS A 372 26.17 174.50 -10.80
C LYS A 372 26.44 175.80 -10.05
N GLN A 373 27.31 175.78 -9.05
CA GLN A 373 27.70 177.00 -8.31
C GLN A 373 28.64 177.91 -9.13
N LEU A 374 29.39 177.36 -10.07
CA LEU A 374 30.24 178.12 -11.00
C LEU A 374 29.43 178.76 -12.15
N GLU A 375 28.37 178.12 -12.63
CA GLU A 375 27.45 178.71 -13.61
C GLU A 375 26.64 179.89 -13.05
N GLU A 376 26.20 179.82 -11.79
CA GLU A 376 25.51 180.94 -11.13
C GLU A 376 26.41 182.17 -10.94
N LYS A 377 27.69 181.97 -10.58
CA LYS A 377 28.64 183.09 -10.42
C LYS A 377 29.06 183.74 -11.75
N ASN A 378 29.05 183.00 -12.86
CA ASN A 378 29.38 183.54 -14.18
C ASN A 378 28.20 184.32 -14.82
N LYS A 379 26.95 183.99 -14.49
CA LYS A 379 25.78 184.75 -14.94
C LYS A 379 25.69 186.14 -14.31
N VAL A 380 25.97 186.26 -13.01
CA VAL A 380 25.93 187.55 -12.30
C VAL A 380 27.04 188.50 -12.76
N LEU A 381 28.17 187.96 -13.23
CA LEU A 381 29.28 188.75 -13.80
C LEU A 381 28.99 189.31 -15.20
N GLN A 382 28.14 188.63 -16.00
CA GLN A 382 27.70 189.12 -17.30
C GLN A 382 26.67 190.26 -17.18
N ASP A 383 25.76 190.21 -16.20
CA ASP A 383 24.76 191.26 -16.00
C ASP A 383 25.39 192.57 -15.50
N LEU A 384 26.43 192.49 -14.65
CA LEU A 384 27.20 193.66 -14.20
C LEU A 384 27.98 194.35 -15.35
N GLN A 385 28.27 193.64 -16.44
CA GLN A 385 28.99 194.18 -17.60
C GLN A 385 28.07 194.78 -18.68
N SER A 386 26.79 194.40 -18.72
CA SER A 386 25.82 194.95 -19.68
C SER A 386 25.21 196.28 -19.24
N GLU A 387 25.03 196.55 -17.95
CA GLU A 387 24.51 197.87 -17.51
C GLU A 387 25.59 198.96 -17.49
N MET A 388 26.87 198.60 -17.28
CA MET A 388 27.97 199.57 -17.38
C MET A 388 28.15 200.12 -18.81
N LYS A 389 27.69 199.40 -19.84
CA LYS A 389 27.68 199.88 -21.24
C LYS A 389 26.53 200.83 -21.58
N SER A 390 25.45 200.87 -20.80
CA SER A 390 24.30 201.76 -21.07
C SER A 390 24.50 203.18 -20.53
N VAL A 391 25.48 203.38 -19.64
CA VAL A 391 25.92 204.72 -19.18
C VAL A 391 26.76 205.45 -20.24
N GLN A 392 27.39 204.75 -21.20
CA GLN A 392 28.37 205.38 -22.12
C GLN A 392 27.84 205.82 -23.49
N SER A 393 26.66 205.36 -23.93
CA SER A 393 26.13 205.71 -25.27
C SER A 393 25.09 206.84 -25.29
N ARG A 394 24.56 207.29 -24.14
CA ARG A 394 23.56 208.38 -24.09
C ARG A 394 24.09 209.76 -23.68
N VAL A 395 25.41 209.90 -23.55
CA VAL A 395 26.10 211.17 -23.28
C VAL A 395 26.77 211.76 -24.55
N LYS A 396 26.70 211.10 -25.72
CA LYS A 396 27.40 211.57 -26.94
C LYS A 396 26.55 211.96 -28.15
N GLY A 397 25.22 211.96 -28.06
CA GLY A 397 24.34 212.17 -29.22
C GLY A 397 23.86 213.61 -29.47
N GLU A 398 23.24 214.27 -28.49
CA GLU A 398 22.33 215.38 -28.81
C GLU A 398 22.59 216.66 -28.00
N THR A 399 23.87 217.00 -27.87
CA THR A 399 24.35 218.39 -27.81
C THR A 399 24.43 219.03 -29.21
N ALA A 400 24.08 218.32 -30.29
CA ALA A 400 24.30 218.82 -31.65
C ALA A 400 23.11 219.55 -32.27
N VAL A 401 21.94 219.67 -31.60
CA VAL A 401 20.81 220.41 -32.19
C VAL A 401 20.12 221.33 -31.21
N VAL A 402 20.85 222.37 -30.83
CA VAL A 402 20.27 223.71 -30.69
C VAL A 402 20.15 224.41 -32.06
N LEU A 403 20.77 223.91 -33.14
CA LEU A 403 21.17 224.78 -34.25
C LEU A 403 20.28 224.83 -35.51
N LYS A 404 19.08 224.24 -35.54
CA LYS A 404 18.18 224.41 -36.71
C LYS A 404 16.82 225.05 -36.48
N GLU A 405 16.24 225.03 -35.28
CA GLU A 405 14.91 225.67 -35.08
C GLU A 405 14.85 226.79 -34.04
N LEU A 406 16.01 227.37 -33.78
CA LEU A 406 16.18 228.82 -33.62
C LEU A 406 15.64 229.63 -34.83
N ASN A 407 15.22 229.01 -35.94
CA ASN A 407 14.93 229.72 -37.19
C ASN A 407 13.50 229.72 -37.71
N SER A 408 12.60 228.86 -37.25
CA SER A 408 11.30 228.81 -37.93
C SER A 408 10.30 229.79 -37.33
N LYS A 409 9.80 229.65 -36.10
CA LYS A 409 8.55 230.39 -35.77
C LYS A 409 8.40 230.68 -34.28
N LYS A 410 8.64 231.88 -33.72
CA LYS A 410 8.81 233.25 -34.26
C LYS A 410 7.64 233.83 -35.08
N THR A 411 6.51 233.14 -35.17
CA THR A 411 5.44 233.65 -36.05
C THR A 411 4.06 233.48 -35.47
N GLU A 412 3.79 232.34 -34.90
CA GLU A 412 2.46 231.81 -35.03
C GLU A 412 2.34 230.83 -33.89
N LEU A 413 1.54 231.05 -32.90
CA LEU A 413 0.50 232.02 -32.77
C LEU A 413 0.36 232.00 -31.25
N ARG A 414 0.59 233.14 -30.60
CA ARG A 414 -0.45 234.18 -30.58
C ARG A 414 -1.77 233.45 -30.51
N SER A 415 -2.40 233.38 -29.35
CA SER A 415 -3.80 232.99 -29.25
C SER A 415 -4.09 231.51 -29.60
N ALA A 416 -5.10 230.86 -29.06
CA ALA A 416 -6.07 231.32 -28.10
C ALA A 416 -5.46 231.14 -26.70
N GLU A 417 -4.93 232.17 -26.03
CA GLU A 417 -5.75 233.25 -25.44
C GLU A 417 -7.09 232.66 -24.98
N SER A 418 -7.37 232.58 -23.69
CA SER A 418 -6.85 233.34 -22.55
C SER A 418 -7.05 232.53 -21.28
#